data_AF-A0A1M4PQE1-F1
#
_entry.id   AF-A0A1M4PQE1-F1
#
_cell.length_a   1.000
_cell.length_b   1.000
_cell.length_c   1.000
_cell.angle_alpha   90.00
_cell.angle_beta   90.00
_cell.angle_gamma   90.00
#
_symmetry.space_group_name_H-M   'P 1'
#
loop_
_entity.id
_entity.type
_entity.pdbx_description
1 polymer ?
#
loop_
_entity_poly.entity_id
_entity_poly.type
_entity_poly.pdbx_seq_one_letter_code
_entity_poly.pdbx_strand_id
1 'polypeptide(L)' 'MKKIINKSENVVEEMLQGMVKAHPEYLRRIKDSNVLVR' A
#
# COMPACT_ATOMS: atom_id res chain seq x y z
N MET A 1 -11.90 19.69 4.35
CA MET A 1 -10.96 18.60 3.98
C MET A 1 -11.18 18.23 2.51
N LYS A 2 -10.11 17.99 1.74
CA LYS A 2 -10.19 17.60 0.32
C LYS A 2 -9.72 16.17 0.02
N LYS A 3 -9.17 15.45 1.02
CA LYS A 3 -8.56 14.12 0.87
C LYS A 3 -9.38 13.06 1.60
N ILE A 4 -9.56 11.91 0.95
CA ILE A 4 -10.13 10.70 1.56
C ILE A 4 -8.94 9.85 2.02
N ILE A 5 -8.55 10.05 3.27
CA ILE A 5 -7.50 9.30 3.96
C ILE A 5 -7.91 9.13 5.41
N ASN A 6 -7.39 8.08 6.06
CA ASN A 6 -7.54 7.91 7.50
C ASN A 6 -6.52 8.80 8.23
N LYS A 7 -5.54 8.19 8.91
CA LYS A 7 -4.45 8.91 9.57
C LYS A 7 -3.31 9.14 8.60
N SER A 8 -2.78 10.37 8.57
CA SER A 8 -1.68 10.76 7.68
C SER A 8 -0.43 9.88 7.82
N GLU A 9 -0.15 9.40 9.03
CA GLU A 9 0.97 8.49 9.32
C GLU A 9 0.83 7.10 8.67
N ASN A 10 -0.40 6.65 8.40
CA ASN A 10 -0.68 5.30 7.91
C ASN A 10 -0.95 5.23 6.41
N VAL A 11 -1.06 6.37 5.72
CA VAL A 11 -1.51 6.43 4.31
C VAL A 11 -0.66 5.53 3.40
N VAL A 12 0.66 5.51 3.62
CA VAL A 12 1.58 4.69 2.82
C VAL A 12 1.32 3.20 3.03
N GLU A 13 1.16 2.78 4.28
CA GLU A 13 0.91 1.39 4.63
C GLU A 13 -0.44 0.90 4.08
N GLU A 14 -1.50 1.69 4.28
CA GLU A 14 -2.84 1.39 3.78
C GLU A 14 -2.87 1.27 2.25
N MET A 15 -2.18 2.18 1.56
CA MET A 15 -2.09 2.17 0.10
C MET A 15 -1.33 0.93 -0.40
N LEU A 16 -0.16 0.62 0.17
CA LEU A 16 0.63 -0.55 -0.22
C LEU A 16 -0.12 -1.85 0.01
N GLN A 17 -0.82 -1.98 1.14
CA GLN A 17 -1.67 -3.14 1.41
C GLN A 17 -2.83 -3.25 0.41
N GLY A 18 -3.46 -2.11 0.07
CA GLY A 18 -4.52 -2.07 -0.93
C GLY A 18 -4.04 -2.54 -2.31
N MET A 19 -2.86 -2.09 -2.74
CA MET A 19 -2.28 -2.48 -4.03
C MET A 19 -1.99 -3.99 -4.13
N VAL A 20 -1.39 -4.57 -3.07
CA VAL A 20 -1.11 -6.02 -3.04
C VAL A 20 -2.40 -6.83 -3.01
N LYS A 21 -3.42 -6.38 -2.27
CA LYS A 21 -4.73 -7.06 -2.22
C LYS A 21 -5.49 -6.97 -3.54
N ALA A 22 -5.35 -5.86 -4.27
CA ALA A 22 -6.01 -5.67 -5.56
C ALA A 22 -5.36 -6.48 -6.69
N HIS A 23 -4.03 -6.66 -6.65
CA HIS A 23 -3.28 -7.37 -7.70
C HIS A 23 -2.26 -8.37 -7.12
N PRO A 24 -2.73 -9.40 -6.39
CA PRO A 24 -1.84 -10.34 -5.71
C PRO A 24 -1.01 -11.20 -6.66
N GLU A 25 -1.48 -11.39 -7.90
CA GLU A 25 -0.80 -12.19 -8.92
C GLU A 25 0.40 -11.48 -9.59
N TYR A 26 0.46 -10.15 -9.50
CA TYR A 26 1.50 -9.32 -10.14
C TYR A 26 2.31 -8.48 -9.18
N LEU A 27 1.82 -8.24 -7.96
CA LEU A 27 2.48 -7.36 -7.01
C LEU A 27 2.77 -8.09 -5.72
N ARG A 28 4.06 -8.13 -5.36
CA ARG A 28 4.52 -8.62 -4.08
C ARG A 28 5.27 -7.53 -3.33
N ARG A 29 5.00 -7.39 -2.04
CA ARG A 29 5.73 -6.47 -1.17
C ARG A 29 6.95 -7.16 -0.57
N ILE A 30 8.07 -6.45 -0.56
CA ILE A 30 9.26 -6.87 0.20
C ILE A 30 9.01 -6.57 1.67
N LYS A 31 9.20 -7.59 2.53
CA LYS A 31 8.96 -7.50 3.97
C LYS A 31 9.77 -6.34 4.59
N ASP A 32 9.15 -5.62 5.51
CA ASP A 32 9.75 -4.48 6.24
C ASP A 32 10.26 -3.35 5.34
N SER A 33 9.68 -3.21 4.14
CA SER A 33 10.01 -2.15 3.20
C SER A 33 8.76 -1.53 2.56
N ASN A 34 8.95 -0.38 1.92
CA ASN A 34 7.92 0.31 1.15
C ASN A 34 8.03 0.02 -0.36
N VAL A 35 8.62 -1.12 -0.73
CA VAL A 35 8.89 -1.48 -2.12
C VAL A 35 7.97 -2.61 -2.57
N LEU A 36 7.37 -2.42 -3.74
CA LEU A 36 6.62 -3.43 -4.48
C LEU A 36 7.44 -3.91 -5.67
N VAL A 37 7.43 -5.22 -5.89
CA VAL A 37 8.06 -5.87 -7.05
C VAL A 37 7.02 -6.63 -7.86
N ARG A 38 7.35 -6.84 -9.13
CA ARG A 38 6.57 -7.61 -10.10
C ARG A 38 7.24 -8.94 -10.39
#